data_AF-A0A292SUH3-F1
#
_entry.id   AF-A0A292SUH3-F1
#
_cell.length_a   1.000
_cell.length_b   1.000
_cell.length_c   1.000
_cell.angle_alpha   90.00
_cell.angle_beta   90.00
_cell.angle_gamma   90.00
#
_symmetry.space_group_name_H-M   'P 1'
#
loop_
_entity.id
_entity.type
_entity.pdbx_description
1 polymer ?
#
loop_
_entity_poly.entity_id
_entity_poly.type
_entity_poly.pdbx_seq_one_letter_code
_entity_poly.pdbx_strand_id
1 'polypeptide(L)' 'MNKDIIAKKYDLITSEDYSMIKSFQLENIVKLANSDINPLILQGMLKLIADTDKWKSDFFNERKRS' A
#
# COMPACT_ATOMS: atom_id res chain seq x y z
N MET A 1 20.62 11.27 -5.32
CA MET A 1 19.97 10.68 -4.13
C MET A 1 20.83 9.50 -3.68
N ASN A 2 21.26 9.46 -2.41
CA ASN A 2 22.21 8.45 -1.93
C ASN A 2 21.53 7.07 -1.90
N LYS A 3 22.08 6.07 -2.60
CA LYS A 3 21.47 4.72 -2.74
C LYS A 3 21.24 4.06 -1.37
N ASP A 4 22.07 4.38 -0.38
CA ASP A 4 21.96 3.86 0.99
C ASP A 4 20.71 4.34 1.73
N ILE A 5 20.24 5.57 1.46
CA ILE A 5 19.03 6.11 2.11
C ILE A 5 17.80 5.40 1.55
N ILE A 6 17.80 5.12 0.25
CA ILE A 6 16.71 4.41 -0.43
C ILE A 6 16.62 2.98 0.09
N ALA A 7 17.74 2.26 0.14
CA ALA A 7 17.79 0.91 0.68
C ALA A 7 17.33 0.86 2.15
N LYS A 8 17.81 1.78 3.01
CA LYS A 8 17.37 1.86 4.42
C LYS A 8 15.90 2.21 4.59
N LYS A 9 15.33 3.06 3.74
CA LYS A 9 13.89 3.37 3.75
C LYS A 9 13.06 2.10 3.49
N TYR A 10 13.58 1.23 2.65
CA TYR A 10 12.95 -0.01 2.24
C TYR A 10 13.13 -1.14 3.26
N ASP A 11 14.23 -1.18 4.01
CA ASP A 11 14.40 -2.11 5.14
C ASP A 11 13.43 -1.86 6.31
N LEU A 12 12.80 -0.68 6.38
CA LEU A 12 11.80 -0.35 7.41
C LEU A 12 10.43 -0.99 7.16
N ILE A 13 10.17 -1.52 5.95
CA ILE A 13 8.85 -2.06 5.57
C ILE A 13 9.04 -3.39 4.83
N THR A 14 8.47 -4.45 5.38
CA THR A 14 8.52 -5.81 4.83
C THR A 14 7.32 -6.13 3.94
N SER A 15 7.38 -7.25 3.21
CA SER A 15 6.21 -7.77 2.47
C SER A 15 5.01 -8.07 3.37
N GLU A 16 5.26 -8.43 4.63
CA GLU A 16 4.22 -8.71 5.62
C GLU A 16 3.51 -7.42 6.01
N ASP A 17 4.25 -6.32 6.22
CA ASP A 17 3.68 -5.00 6.49
C ASP A 17 2.74 -4.52 5.37
N TYR A 18 3.16 -4.67 4.10
CA TYR A 18 2.29 -4.33 2.97
C TYR A 18 1.02 -5.17 2.92
N SER A 19 1.12 -6.46 3.27
CA SER A 19 -0.02 -7.38 3.25
C SER A 19 -0.99 -7.05 4.38
N MET A 20 -0.48 -6.71 5.56
CA MET A 20 -1.26 -6.25 6.71
C MET A 20 -2.00 -4.93 6.42
N ILE A 21 -1.30 -3.93 5.88
CA ILE A 21 -1.91 -2.64 5.48
C ILE A 21 -3.05 -2.87 4.48
N LYS A 22 -2.82 -3.69 3.46
CA LYS A 22 -3.84 -4.01 2.45
C LYS A 22 -5.05 -4.70 3.07
N SER A 23 -4.86 -5.64 3.98
CA SER A 23 -5.96 -6.30 4.69
C SER A 23 -6.82 -5.29 5.45
N PHE A 24 -6.23 -4.36 6.20
CA PHE A 24 -6.97 -3.32 6.91
C PHE A 24 -7.74 -2.38 5.97
N GLN A 25 -7.12 -2.00 4.83
CA GLN A 25 -7.79 -1.18 3.82
C GLN A 25 -9.03 -1.90 3.25
N LEU A 26 -8.90 -3.19 2.92
CA LEU A 26 -10.02 -4.00 2.41
C LEU A 26 -11.10 -4.23 3.45
N GLU A 27 -10.74 -4.54 4.70
CA GLU A 27 -11.70 -4.68 5.80
C GLU A 27 -12.52 -3.42 6.01
N ASN A 28 -11.90 -2.24 5.91
CA ASN A 28 -12.61 -0.97 6.04
C ASN A 28 -13.60 -0.76 4.89
N ILE A 29 -13.24 -1.09 3.65
CA ILE A 29 -14.17 -1.03 2.52
C ILE A 29 -15.34 -2.00 2.74
N VAL A 30 -15.08 -3.22 3.18
CA VAL A 30 -16.13 -4.22 3.45
C VAL A 30 -17.07 -3.76 4.55
N LYS A 31 -16.56 -3.18 5.64
CA LYS A 31 -17.38 -2.59 6.71
C LYS A 31 -18.30 -1.48 6.18
N LEU A 32 -17.81 -0.70 5.22
CA LEU A 32 -18.55 0.41 4.63
C LEU A 32 -19.42 0.01 3.44
N ALA A 33 -19.33 -1.24 2.95
CA ALA A 33 -20.06 -1.69 1.76
C ALA A 33 -21.58 -1.68 1.94
N ASN A 34 -22.07 -1.81 3.17
CA ASN A 34 -23.49 -1.71 3.52
C ASN A 34 -23.89 -0.31 4.03
N SER A 35 -23.00 0.68 3.89
CA SER A 35 -23.21 2.06 4.33
C SER A 35 -23.42 2.97 3.12
N ASP A 36 -24.10 4.10 3.31
CA ASP A 36 -24.13 5.19 2.33
C ASP A 36 -22.77 5.93 2.34
N ILE A 37 -21.77 5.31 1.74
CA ILE A 37 -20.44 5.89 1.60
C ILE A 37 -20.45 6.95 0.48
N ASN A 38 -19.91 8.13 0.77
CA ASN A 38 -19.72 9.14 -0.26
C ASN A 38 -18.80 8.60 -1.38
N PRO A 39 -19.21 8.66 -2.66
CA PRO A 39 -18.42 8.13 -3.77
C PRO A 39 -16.98 8.67 -3.87
N LEU A 40 -16.74 9.93 -3.49
CA LEU A 40 -15.39 10.51 -3.45
C LEU A 40 -14.51 9.86 -2.39
N ILE A 41 -15.10 9.50 -1.24
CA ILE A 41 -14.39 8.80 -0.17
C ILE A 41 -14.03 7.39 -0.65
N LEU A 42 -14.98 6.67 -1.26
CA LEU A 42 -14.72 5.34 -1.83
C LEU A 42 -13.61 5.39 -2.89
N GLN A 43 -13.64 6.38 -3.79
CA GLN A 43 -12.60 6.58 -4.78
C GLN A 43 -11.22 6.81 -4.13
N GLY A 44 -11.16 7.61 -3.06
CA GLY A 44 -9.94 7.82 -2.27
C GLY A 44 -9.42 6.52 -1.65
N MET A 45 -10.31 5.69 -1.09
CA MET A 45 -9.94 4.38 -0.51
C MET A 45 -9.38 3.43 -1.56
N LEU A 46 -10.03 3.33 -2.74
CA LEU A 46 -9.56 2.50 -3.84
C LEU A 46 -8.20 2.97 -4.37
N LYS A 47 -7.99 4.28 -4.47
CA LYS A 47 -6.70 4.86 -4.85
C LYS A 47 -5.60 4.50 -3.86
N LEU A 48 -5.87 4.58 -2.56
CA LEU A 48 -4.90 4.20 -1.52
C LEU A 48 -4.48 2.73 -1.64
N ILE A 49 -5.41 1.81 -1.96
CA ILE A 49 -5.07 0.41 -2.19
C ILE A 49 -4.16 0.25 -3.41
N ALA A 50 -4.48 0.93 -4.52
CA ALA A 50 -3.66 0.91 -5.72
C ALA A 50 -2.24 1.46 -5.46
N ASP A 51 -2.13 2.52 -4.66
CA ASP A 51 -0.84 3.08 -4.25
C ASP A 51 -0.06 2.10 -3.36
N THR A 52 -0.70 1.41 -2.42
CA THR A 52 -0.08 0.33 -1.62
C THR A 52 0.47 -0.79 -2.52
N ASP A 53 -0.31 -1.24 -3.49
CA ASP A 53 0.10 -2.30 -4.43
C ASP A 53 1.28 -1.86 -5.30
N LYS A 54 1.27 -0.60 -5.75
CA LYS A 54 2.38 -0.02 -6.50
C LYS A 54 3.66 0.04 -5.66
N TRP A 55 3.59 0.51 -4.42
CA TRP A 55 4.76 0.57 -3.54
C TRP A 55 5.37 -0.81 -3.28
N LYS A 56 4.52 -1.82 -3.06
CA LYS A 56 4.98 -3.21 -2.93
C LYS A 56 5.72 -3.67 -4.19
N SER A 57 5.17 -3.40 -5.37
CA SER A 57 5.81 -3.75 -6.66
C SER A 57 7.14 -3.03 -6.87
N ASP A 58 7.16 -1.72 -6.66
CA ASP A 58 8.36 -0.88 -6.82
C ASP A 58 9.49 -1.37 -5.90
N PHE A 59 9.18 -1.66 -4.63
CA PHE A 59 10.13 -2.25 -3.67
C PHE A 59 10.71 -3.59 -4.15
N PHE A 60 9.86 -4.53 -4.58
CA PHE A 60 10.36 -5.83 -5.04
C PHE A 60 11.19 -5.73 -6.31
N ASN A 61 10.82 -4.82 -7.21
CA ASN A 61 11.56 -4.59 -8.44
C ASN A 61 12.92 -3.94 -8.16
N GLU A 62 13.01 -3.04 -7.18
CA GLU A 62 14.27 -2.44 -6.76
C GLU A 62 15.17 -3.46 -6.06
N ARG A 63 14.64 -4.30 -5.16
CA ARG A 63 15.41 -5.40 -4.54
C ARG A 63 15.96 -6.43 -5.52
N LYS A 64 15.29 -6.64 -6.66
CA LYS A 64 15.79 -7.54 -7.73
C LYS A 64 16.91 -6.92 -8.58
N ARG A 65 17.03 -5.59 -8.58
CA ARG A 65 17.99 -4.84 -9.39
C ARG A 65 19.26 -4.47 -8.62
N SER A 66 19.20 -4.49 -7.29
CA SER A 66 20.33 -4.33 -6.35
C SER A 66 20.99 -5.68 -6.05
#